data_AF-A0A640VNQ2-F1
#
_entry.id   AF-A0A640VNQ2-F1
#
_cell.length_a   1.000
_cell.length_b   1.000
_cell.length_c   1.000
_cell.angle_alpha   90.00
_cell.angle_beta   90.00
_cell.angle_gamma   90.00
#
_symmetry.space_group_name_H-M   'P 1'
#
loop_
_entity.id
_entity.type
_entity.pdbx_description
1 polymer ?
#
loop_
_entity_poly.entity_id
_entity_poly.type
_entity_poly.pdbx_seq_one_letter_code
_entity_poly.pdbx_strand_id
1 'polypeptide(L)'
;MIWKHNDLADLETRLAALPAGQPKLIVFESVYSIDGDIAPTVEICDLADHYGAMTYLDEVHAVGLYGPRGGGMPPFVRQLIV
;
A
#
# COMPACT_ATOMS: atom_id res chain seq x y z
N MET A 1 13.73 3.00 -2.96
CA MET A 1 13.96 2.63 -1.55
C MET A 1 13.11 1.40 -1.28
N ILE A 2 13.65 0.40 -0.58
CA ILE A 2 12.93 -0.87 -0.30
C ILE A 2 12.71 -0.94 1.21
N TRP A 3 11.53 -1.38 1.62
CA TRP A 3 11.16 -1.64 3.00
C TRP A 3 10.85 -3.14 3.15
N LYS A 4 10.97 -3.67 4.37
CA LYS A 4 10.72 -5.09 4.62
C LYS A 4 9.25 -5.45 4.39
N HIS A 5 9.02 -6.67 3.90
CA HIS A 5 7.69 -7.20 3.59
C HIS A 5 6.71 -7.02 4.76
N ASN A 6 5.62 -6.30 4.53
CA ASN A 6 4.56 -6.01 5.49
C ASN A 6 5.04 -5.40 6.85
N ASP A 7 6.24 -4.83 6.91
CA ASP A 7 6.80 -4.20 8.11
C ASP A 7 6.54 -2.69 8.11
N LEU A 8 5.45 -2.27 8.78
CA LEU A 8 5.05 -0.87 8.90
C LEU A 8 6.09 0.00 9.61
N ALA A 9 6.87 -0.56 10.54
CA ALA A 9 7.87 0.21 11.27
C ALA A 9 9.10 0.51 10.39
N ASP A 10 9.51 -0.46 9.55
CA ASP A 10 10.54 -0.19 8.54
C ASP A 10 10.02 0.81 7.50
N LEU A 11 8.77 0.69 7.05
CA LEU A 11 8.14 1.67 6.14
C LEU A 11 8.13 3.09 6.72
N GLU A 12 7.69 3.26 7.96
CA GLU A 12 7.67 4.55 8.64
C GLU A 12 9.09 5.14 8.77
N THR A 13 10.06 4.33 9.19
CA THR A 13 11.47 4.74 9.28
C THR A 13 12.00 5.23 7.93
N ARG A 14 11.62 4.55 6.84
CA ARG A 14 11.99 4.88 5.47
C ARG A 14 11.35 6.19 5.01
N LEU A 15 10.08 6.41 5.32
CA LEU A 15 9.34 7.65 5.02
C LEU A 15 9.88 8.85 5.80
N ALA A 16 10.14 8.68 7.10
CA ALA A 16 10.66 9.72 7.99
C ALA A 16 12.07 10.21 7.60
N ALA A 17 12.86 9.36 6.94
CA ALA A 17 14.19 9.72 6.45
C ALA A 17 14.15 10.59 5.18
N LEU A 18 13.00 10.71 4.51
CA LEU A 18 12.86 11.49 3.28
C LEU A 18 12.57 12.98 3.58
N PRO A 19 13.09 13.92 2.77
CA PRO A 19 12.76 15.33 2.90
C PRO A 19 11.25 15.58 2.79
N ALA A 20 10.70 16.44 3.67
CA ALA A 20 9.27 16.72 3.73
C ALA A 20 8.69 17.20 2.38
N GLY A 21 9.40 18.11 1.69
CA GLY A 21 8.96 18.68 0.41
C GLY A 21 9.17 17.79 -0.82
N GLN A 22 9.75 16.59 -0.67
CA GLN A 22 9.92 15.66 -1.78
C GLN A 22 8.64 14.86 -2.02
N PRO A 23 8.13 14.76 -3.26
CA PRO A 23 7.04 13.86 -3.61
C PRO A 23 7.41 12.41 -3.32
N LYS A 24 6.48 11.65 -2.73
CA LYS A 24 6.69 10.27 -2.30
C LYS A 24 5.59 9.38 -2.89
N LEU A 25 5.95 8.16 -3.27
CA LEU A 25 5.04 7.15 -3.76
C LEU A 25 5.34 5.82 -3.06
N ILE A 26 4.33 5.25 -2.42
CA ILE A 26 4.38 3.91 -1.82
C ILE A 26 3.73 2.94 -2.81
N VAL A 27 4.44 1.88 -3.16
CA VAL A 27 4.00 0.86 -4.13
C VAL A 27 3.97 -0.49 -3.42
N PHE A 28 2.84 -1.19 -3.49
CA PHE A 28 2.64 -2.49 -2.84
C PHE A 28 1.51 -3.29 -3.52
N GLU A 29 1.42 -4.58 -3.22
CA GLU A 29 0.33 -5.46 -3.66
C GLU A 29 -0.68 -5.62 -2.53
N SER A 30 -1.96 -5.76 -2.86
CA SER A 30 -3.01 -6.09 -1.89
C SER A 30 -2.92 -7.53 -1.42
N VAL A 31 -2.64 -8.45 -2.34
CA VAL A 31 -2.45 -9.89 -2.14
C VAL A 31 -1.18 -10.30 -2.87
N TYR A 32 -0.17 -10.75 -2.14
CA TYR A 32 1.09 -11.17 -2.72
C TYR A 32 0.99 -12.61 -3.25
N SER A 33 1.18 -12.80 -4.56
CA SER A 33 0.88 -14.07 -5.24
C SER A 33 1.55 -15.33 -4.70
N ILE A 34 2.78 -15.22 -4.22
CA ILE A 34 3.60 -16.39 -3.87
C ILE A 34 3.19 -16.97 -2.53
N ASP A 35 3.10 -16.11 -1.51
CA ASP A 35 2.78 -16.52 -0.15
C ASP A 35 1.27 -16.42 0.15
N GLY A 36 0.53 -15.66 -0.67
CA GLY A 36 -0.89 -15.42 -0.53
C GLY A 36 -1.25 -14.52 0.65
N ASP A 37 -0.28 -13.82 1.22
CA ASP A 37 -0.51 -12.93 2.35
C ASP A 37 -1.05 -11.58 1.90
N ILE A 38 -1.73 -10.92 2.83
CA ILE A 38 -2.52 -9.70 2.60
C ILE A 38 -1.77 -8.52 3.21
N ALA A 39 -1.61 -7.45 2.45
CA ALA A 39 -0.99 -6.23 2.96
C ALA A 39 -1.87 -5.51 4.00
N PRO A 40 -1.27 -4.83 5.00
CA PRO A 40 -1.98 -3.94 5.91
C PRO A 40 -2.32 -2.61 5.21
N THR A 41 -3.23 -2.67 4.23
CA THR A 41 -3.53 -1.56 3.30
C THR A 41 -4.03 -0.31 4.02
N VAL A 42 -4.79 -0.47 5.11
CA VAL A 42 -5.31 0.67 5.90
C VAL A 42 -4.16 1.43 6.53
N GLU A 43 -3.28 0.72 7.23
CA GLU A 43 -2.15 1.28 7.94
C GLU A 43 -1.11 1.90 6.99
N ILE A 44 -0.92 1.29 5.82
CA ILE A 44 -0.07 1.87 4.76
C ILE A 44 -0.67 3.19 4.25
N CYS A 45 -1.99 3.28 4.07
CA CYS A 45 -2.63 4.53 3.66
C CYS A 45 -2.58 5.60 4.76
N ASP A 46 -2.75 5.23 6.02
CA ASP A 46 -2.62 6.16 7.15
C ASP A 46 -1.20 6.75 7.23
N LEU A 47 -0.16 5.92 7.03
CA LEU A 47 1.22 6.40 6.92
C LEU A 47 1.41 7.28 5.68
N ALA A 48 0.82 6.90 4.54
CA ALA A 48 0.92 7.71 3.33
C ALA A 48 0.36 9.12 3.56
N ASP A 49 -0.82 9.23 4.18
CA ASP A 49 -1.44 10.50 4.53
C ASP A 49 -0.57 11.29 5.53
N HIS A 50 -0.01 10.63 6.54
CA HIS A 50 0.86 11.27 7.53
C HIS A 50 2.12 11.91 6.91
N TYR A 51 2.75 11.23 5.95
CA TYR A 51 4.00 11.68 5.32
C TYR A 51 3.80 12.43 3.98
N GLY A 52 2.55 12.67 3.59
CA GLY A 52 2.20 13.30 2.32
C GLY A 52 2.67 12.49 1.11
N ALA A 53 2.55 11.16 1.18
CA ALA A 53 2.85 10.24 0.12
C ALA A 53 1.59 9.83 -0.66
N MET A 54 1.76 9.55 -1.94
CA MET A 54 0.75 8.86 -2.75
C MET A 54 0.90 7.34 -2.58
N THR A 55 -0.17 6.60 -2.87
CA THR A 55 -0.18 5.14 -2.89
C THR A 55 -0.50 4.62 -4.28
N TYR A 56 0.20 3.55 -4.67
CA TYR A 56 -0.05 2.72 -5.83
C TYR A 56 -0.26 1.29 -5.35
N LEU A 57 -1.43 0.73 -5.64
CA LEU A 57 -1.83 -0.60 -5.19
C LEU A 57 -2.03 -1.51 -6.40
N ASP A 58 -1.28 -2.61 -6.45
CA ASP A 58 -1.54 -3.69 -7.39
C ASP A 58 -2.59 -4.65 -6.80
N GLU A 59 -3.66 -4.86 -7.57
CA GLU A 59 -4.79 -5.69 -7.19
C GLU A 59 -4.99 -6.89 -8.13
N VAL A 60 -3.99 -7.26 -8.93
CA VAL A 60 -4.10 -8.35 -9.91
C VAL A 60 -4.56 -9.67 -9.27
N HIS A 61 -4.10 -9.96 -8.05
CA HIS A 61 -4.46 -11.17 -7.31
C HIS A 61 -5.71 -11.02 -6.43
N ALA A 62 -6.39 -9.88 -6.49
CA ALA A 62 -7.55 -9.58 -5.66
C ALA A 62 -8.80 -9.11 -6.44
N VAL A 63 -8.64 -8.41 -7.57
CA VAL A 63 -9.74 -8.03 -8.45
C VAL A 63 -10.50 -9.27 -8.92
N GLY A 64 -11.84 -9.18 -8.90
CA GLY A 64 -12.75 -10.28 -9.22
C GLY A 64 -12.94 -11.29 -8.08
N LEU A 65 -12.10 -11.27 -7.04
CA LEU A 65 -12.13 -12.21 -5.92
C LEU A 65 -12.61 -11.56 -4.61
N TYR A 66 -12.17 -10.33 -4.35
CA TYR A 66 -12.46 -9.62 -3.10
C TYR A 66 -13.38 -8.40 -3.28
N GLY A 67 -14.03 -8.03 -2.18
CA GLY A 67 -15.01 -6.95 -2.13
C GLY A 67 -16.39 -7.37 -2.66
N PRO A 68 -17.48 -6.69 -2.26
CA PRO A 68 -18.85 -7.10 -2.56
C PRO A 68 -19.19 -7.12 -4.06
N ARG A 69 -18.35 -6.53 -4.91
CA ARG A 69 -18.51 -6.48 -6.37
C ARG A 69 -17.26 -6.95 -7.13
N GLY A 70 -16.32 -7.64 -6.46
CA GLY A 70 -15.05 -8.04 -7.08
C GLY A 70 -14.14 -6.84 -7.40
N GLY A 71 -14.24 -5.74 -6.65
CA GLY A 71 -13.47 -4.53 -6.92
C GLY A 71 -12.02 -4.59 -6.45
N GLY A 72 -11.64 -5.64 -5.71
CA GLY A 72 -10.36 -5.72 -5.01
C GLY A 72 -10.52 -5.71 -3.49
N MET A 73 -9.40 -5.60 -2.79
CA MET A 73 -9.28 -5.63 -1.34
C MET A 73 -9.72 -4.28 -0.73
N PRO A 74 -10.77 -4.25 0.11
CA PRO A 74 -11.19 -3.02 0.77
C PRO A 74 -10.20 -2.59 1.88
N PRO A 75 -10.11 -1.28 2.21
CA PRO A 75 -10.96 -0.19 1.69
C PRO A 75 -10.41 0.47 0.41
N PHE A 76 -11.34 0.88 -0.46
CA PHE A 76 -11.05 1.68 -1.66
C PHE A 76 -10.81 3.15 -1.27
N VAL A 77 -9.59 3.49 -0.87
CA VAL A 77 -9.17 4.88 -0.60
C VAL A 77 -8.37 5.43 -1.78
N ARG A 78 -7.89 6.68 -1.71
CA ARG A 78 -7.25 7.45 -2.81
C ARG A 78 -5.93 6.83 -3.31
N GLN A 79 -6.05 5.69 -3.95
CA GLN A 79 -4.96 4.88 -4.47
C GLN A 79 -5.06 4.88 -5.99
N LEU A 80 -3.90 4.88 -6.66
CA LEU A 80 -3.88 4.44 -8.05
C LEU A 80 -3.89 2.91 -8.05
N ILE A 81 -5.03 2.34 -8.43
CA ILE A 81 -5.25 0.88 -8.50
C ILE A 81 -4.94 0.40 -9.91
N VAL A 82 -4.17 -0.69 -10.03
CA VAL A 82 -3.88 -1.40 -11.28
C VAL A 82 -4.24 -2.88 -11.17
#